data_AF-A0A5B0RMX7-F1
#
_entry.id   AF-A0A5B0RMX7-F1
#
_cell.length_a   1.000
_cell.length_b   1.000
_cell.length_c   1.000
_cell.angle_alpha   90.00
_cell.angle_beta   90.00
_cell.angle_gamma   90.00
#
_symmetry.space_group_name_H-M   'P 1'
#
loop_
_entity.id
_entity.type
_entity.pdbx_description
1 polymer ?
#
loop_
_entity_poly.entity_id
_entity_poly.type
_entity_poly.pdbx_seq_one_letter_code
_entity_poly.pdbx_strand_id
1 'polypeptide(L)'
;MSGQDILPDVEKRQSYYIQRRVLFATALILVGYLATTRFIEASIRLVGGRSPNGWDQQATSLSRPQSAHLTKIVDQRHSNYQPGSALLGVTAIIAVTLRKQQQEWTGGVQLLLRFLAKYPFVKEIIIWNDDVMSSGYNMDGEDLLSRLNSTDDRAPLPILRVINSPGRMGEISGHMACSLAKFNTCYHTDENIVNLNLDTLYTKYLESDSESEASIVDHASPEEYMAESAYNVWQPDYSLNTGVVSQLSRGSLAAKRLSTRYFQQLTTALRTSEESDLWLRIPRSVSNDIQFSIWSNRRPLKLITPVQSSLIADSPAKINFLDPQFIDHAYEQLNKTIQSSDPFLVPSMFPRALSSHHSKPESEIGVASAYDDRSMLITNLNFSRQWPLAIDGELSTCWKDLPALEHGSFVGLNFVRNVQVNQLTFFGKIEPENWKLESLSANDQKWNTEPVNPRIITHQEPPLTKFVYDLSASSTPVKKFRLIIPQGKSSPNGITVCGWMINEDWVV
;
A
#
# COMPACT_ATOMS: atom_id res chain seq x y z
N MET A 1 35.28 46.76 77.76
CA MET A 1 34.16 45.80 77.94
C MET A 1 33.47 45.68 76.60
N SER A 2 33.46 44.44 76.10
CA SER A 2 33.08 44.00 74.77
C SER A 2 31.62 43.56 74.78
N GLY A 3 30.86 43.93 73.75
CA GLY A 3 29.49 43.45 73.61
C GLY A 3 28.78 44.07 72.42
N GLN A 4 29.23 43.77 71.21
CA GLN A 4 28.45 43.84 69.97
C GLN A 4 29.36 43.35 68.83
N ASP A 5 29.09 42.14 68.32
CA ASP A 5 29.40 41.65 66.95
C ASP A 5 29.43 40.11 66.89
N ILE A 6 28.32 39.44 67.23
CA ILE A 6 28.18 37.97 67.04
C ILE A 6 26.87 37.58 66.30
N LEU A 7 25.94 38.50 66.04
CA LEU A 7 24.64 38.11 65.45
C LEU A 7 24.59 37.85 63.92
N PRO A 8 25.34 38.52 63.02
CA PRO A 8 25.11 38.34 61.58
C PRO A 8 25.69 37.03 60.99
N ASP A 9 26.56 36.33 61.73
CA ASP A 9 27.21 35.11 61.25
C ASP A 9 26.39 33.83 61.60
N VAL A 10 25.50 33.91 62.60
CA VAL A 10 24.62 32.81 63.00
C VAL A 10 23.42 32.67 62.04
N GLU A 11 22.84 33.78 61.59
CA GLU A 11 21.74 33.79 60.62
C GLU A 11 22.18 33.27 59.24
N LYS A 12 23.38 33.64 58.77
CA LYS A 12 23.94 33.12 57.51
C LYS A 12 24.20 31.61 57.57
N ARG A 13 24.70 31.09 58.70
CA ARG A 13 24.85 29.64 58.90
C ARG A 13 23.51 28.93 58.94
N GLN A 14 22.52 29.45 59.66
CA GLN A 14 21.18 28.83 59.70
C GLN A 14 20.50 28.79 58.33
N SER A 15 20.59 29.87 57.55
CA SER A 15 20.03 29.93 56.19
C SER A 15 20.70 28.92 55.24
N TYR A 16 22.03 28.78 55.32
CA TYR A 16 22.77 27.78 54.55
C TYR A 16 22.41 26.33 54.92
N TYR A 17 22.24 26.04 56.21
CA TYR A 17 21.82 24.71 56.66
C TYR A 17 20.38 24.37 56.25
N ILE A 18 19.48 25.36 56.25
CA ILE A 18 18.10 25.18 55.80
C ILE A 18 18.04 24.95 54.28
N GLN A 19 18.74 25.76 53.47
CA GLN A 19 18.81 25.55 52.02
C GLN A 19 19.40 24.18 51.66
N ARG A 20 20.46 23.74 52.37
CA ARG A 20 21.05 22.42 52.14
C ARG A 20 20.10 21.29 52.52
N ARG A 21 19.32 21.43 53.59
CA ARG A 21 18.29 20.45 53.98
C ARG A 21 17.13 20.40 52.98
N VAL A 22 16.71 21.56 52.45
CA VAL A 22 15.68 21.62 51.41
C VAL A 22 16.16 20.94 50.14
N LEU A 23 17.38 21.25 49.66
CA LEU A 23 17.99 20.60 48.49
C LEU A 23 18.16 19.09 48.68
N PHE A 24 18.58 18.66 49.87
CA PHE A 24 18.73 17.23 50.17
C PHE A 24 17.37 16.53 50.22
N ALA A 25 16.35 17.17 50.77
CA ALA A 25 14.98 16.66 50.76
C ALA A 25 14.40 16.62 49.33
N THR A 26 14.66 17.63 48.50
CA THR A 26 14.22 17.63 47.09
C THR A 26 14.91 16.52 46.30
N ALA A 27 16.22 16.32 46.52
CA ALA A 27 16.96 15.23 45.91
C ALA A 27 16.43 13.86 46.35
N LEU A 28 16.13 13.68 47.65
CA LEU A 28 15.53 12.44 48.16
C LEU A 28 14.12 12.19 47.60
N ILE A 29 13.31 13.23 47.43
CA ILE A 29 11.99 13.12 46.79
C ILE A 29 12.14 12.74 45.31
N LEU A 30 13.10 13.34 44.58
CA LEU A 30 13.39 13.02 43.18
C LEU A 30 13.91 11.58 43.01
N VAL A 31 14.82 11.15 43.88
CA VAL A 31 15.34 9.78 43.90
C VAL A 31 14.24 8.79 44.29
N GLY A 32 13.41 9.14 45.27
CA GLY A 32 12.25 8.35 45.66
C GLY A 32 11.22 8.23 44.54
N TYR A 33 10.93 9.33 43.82
CA TYR A 33 10.05 9.35 42.65
C TYR A 33 10.61 8.50 41.50
N LEU A 34 11.91 8.62 41.19
CA LEU A 34 12.56 7.78 40.18
C LEU A 34 12.55 6.30 40.55
N ALA A 35 12.80 5.98 41.82
CA ALA A 35 12.78 4.61 42.33
C ALA A 35 11.37 4.02 42.30
N THR A 36 10.34 4.79 42.68
CA THR A 36 8.95 4.34 42.61
C THR A 36 8.46 4.23 41.18
N THR A 37 8.83 5.13 40.25
CA THR A 37 8.49 4.96 38.83
C THR A 37 9.16 3.73 38.23
N ARG A 38 10.42 3.45 38.58
CA ARG A 38 11.14 2.24 38.13
C ARG A 38 10.57 0.97 38.74
N PHE A 39 10.16 1.02 40.00
CA PHE A 39 9.52 -0.11 40.68
C PHE A 39 8.13 -0.38 40.10
N ILE A 40 7.31 0.66 39.87
CA ILE A 40 6.01 0.54 39.20
C ILE A 40 6.20 0.00 37.78
N GLU A 41 7.18 0.48 37.01
CA GLU A 41 7.49 -0.05 35.67
C GLU A 41 7.92 -1.52 35.72
N ALA A 42 8.72 -1.92 36.71
CA ALA A 42 9.12 -3.31 36.92
C ALA A 42 7.95 -4.20 37.38
N SER A 43 7.07 -3.70 38.25
CA SER A 43 5.87 -4.40 38.70
C SER A 43 4.83 -4.54 37.59
N ILE A 44 4.67 -3.52 36.72
CA ILE A 44 3.84 -3.59 35.51
C ILE A 44 4.41 -4.67 34.55
N ARG A 45 5.74 -4.81 34.43
CA ARG A 45 6.37 -5.87 33.64
C ARG A 45 6.26 -7.27 34.26
N LEU A 46 6.15 -7.37 35.58
CA LEU A 46 6.03 -8.64 36.31
C LEU A 46 4.58 -9.15 36.41
N VAL A 47 3.61 -8.24 36.55
CA VAL A 47 2.18 -8.58 36.65
C VAL A 47 1.51 -8.56 35.27
N GLY A 48 1.95 -7.68 34.37
CA GLY A 48 1.59 -7.69 32.97
C GLY A 48 2.54 -8.60 32.20
N GLY A 49 2.22 -9.88 32.08
CA GLY A 49 2.83 -10.82 31.11
C GLY A 49 2.60 -10.44 29.64
N ARG A 50 2.40 -9.15 29.34
CA ARG A 50 2.35 -8.53 28.03
C ARG A 50 3.11 -7.21 28.10
N SER A 51 4.26 -7.20 27.46
CA SER A 51 4.96 -5.98 27.09
C SER A 51 4.00 -5.02 26.36
N PRO A 52 3.97 -3.71 26.67
CA PRO A 52 3.33 -2.71 25.81
C PRO A 52 4.02 -2.57 24.44
N ASN A 53 5.19 -3.18 24.26
CA ASN A 53 5.96 -3.17 23.01
C ASN A 53 5.60 -4.36 22.08
N GLY A 54 4.33 -4.78 22.08
CA GLY A 54 3.82 -5.75 21.10
C GLY A 54 3.85 -5.26 19.65
N TRP A 55 4.18 -3.98 19.43
CA TRP A 55 4.27 -3.34 18.12
C TRP A 55 5.54 -3.72 17.35
N ASP A 56 6.62 -4.09 18.03
CA ASP A 56 7.90 -4.39 17.35
C ASP A 56 8.04 -5.88 17.00
N GLN A 57 7.27 -6.79 17.60
CA GLN A 57 7.48 -8.24 17.43
C GLN A 57 6.73 -8.90 16.27
N GLN A 58 5.88 -8.16 15.56
CA GLN A 58 5.25 -8.64 14.32
C GLN A 58 5.82 -8.00 13.06
N ALA A 59 6.56 -6.88 13.19
CA ALA A 59 7.44 -6.37 12.15
C ALA A 59 8.73 -7.21 11.99
N THR A 60 9.08 -8.03 13.00
CA THR A 60 10.31 -8.85 13.01
C THR A 60 10.30 -10.09 12.11
N SER A 61 9.25 -10.36 11.34
CA SER A 61 9.28 -11.41 10.31
C SER A 61 9.67 -10.90 8.91
N LEU A 62 9.76 -9.59 8.69
CA LEU A 62 10.10 -8.98 7.39
C LEU A 62 11.51 -8.35 7.34
N SER A 63 12.19 -8.21 8.47
CA SER A 63 13.60 -7.80 8.52
C SER A 63 14.53 -9.01 8.31
N ARG A 64 14.58 -9.56 7.08
CA ARG A 64 15.66 -10.45 6.66
C ARG A 64 16.71 -9.65 5.89
N PRO A 65 18.02 -9.94 6.06
CA PRO A 65 19.04 -9.38 5.17
C PRO A 65 18.64 -9.67 3.73
N GLN A 66 18.76 -8.66 2.86
CA GLN A 66 18.36 -8.77 1.47
C GLN A 66 19.08 -9.94 0.82
N SER A 67 18.31 -10.97 0.46
CA SER A 67 18.89 -12.19 -0.12
C SER A 67 19.54 -11.87 -1.46
N ALA A 68 20.67 -12.52 -1.77
CA ALA A 68 21.28 -12.44 -3.11
C ALA A 68 20.28 -12.76 -4.23
N HIS A 69 19.26 -13.56 -3.91
CA HIS A 69 18.13 -13.87 -4.79
C HIS A 69 17.28 -12.63 -5.12
N LEU A 70 16.92 -11.80 -4.14
CA LEU A 70 16.16 -10.57 -4.39
C LEU A 70 16.94 -9.58 -5.26
N THR A 71 18.25 -9.44 -5.00
CA THR A 71 19.13 -8.58 -5.82
C THR A 71 19.14 -9.07 -7.27
N LYS A 72 19.31 -10.39 -7.49
CA LYS A 72 19.26 -11.00 -8.82
C LYS A 72 17.91 -10.77 -9.53
N ILE A 73 16.79 -10.90 -8.83
CA ILE A 73 15.47 -10.61 -9.40
C ILE A 73 15.37 -9.15 -9.82
N VAL A 74 15.74 -8.22 -8.93
CA VAL A 74 15.72 -6.78 -9.22
C VAL A 74 16.60 -6.47 -10.43
N ASP A 75 17.78 -7.06 -10.52
CA ASP A 75 18.72 -6.87 -11.63
C ASP A 75 18.14 -7.35 -12.98
N GLN A 76 17.38 -8.45 -12.98
CA GLN A 76 16.76 -9.00 -14.19
C GLN A 76 15.48 -8.29 -14.62
N ARG A 77 14.76 -7.65 -13.68
CA ARG A 77 13.52 -6.93 -13.99
C ARG A 77 13.79 -5.63 -14.74
N HIS A 78 12.90 -5.34 -15.69
CA HIS A 78 12.86 -4.12 -16.48
C HIS A 78 11.41 -3.74 -16.72
N SER A 79 11.13 -2.44 -16.82
CA SER A 79 9.77 -1.99 -17.04
C SER A 79 9.23 -2.41 -18.41
N ASN A 80 7.97 -2.82 -18.38
CA ASN A 80 7.08 -2.96 -19.52
C ASN A 80 6.57 -1.60 -20.00
N TYR A 81 7.21 -0.47 -19.72
CA TYR A 81 6.99 0.80 -20.41
C TYR A 81 8.26 1.23 -21.14
N GLN A 82 8.12 1.87 -22.31
CA GLN A 82 9.28 2.29 -23.11
C GLN A 82 9.71 3.71 -22.72
N PRO A 83 11.02 3.99 -22.59
CA PRO A 83 11.52 5.35 -22.45
C PRO A 83 11.07 6.24 -23.62
N GLY A 84 10.75 7.50 -23.34
CA GLY A 84 10.35 8.49 -24.36
C GLY A 84 8.87 8.45 -24.77
N SER A 85 8.09 7.46 -24.32
CA SER A 85 6.63 7.51 -24.45
C SER A 85 6.04 8.60 -23.53
N ALA A 86 4.89 9.16 -23.92
CA ALA A 86 4.16 10.13 -23.11
C ALA A 86 3.51 9.44 -21.90
N LEU A 87 4.30 9.28 -20.83
CA LEU A 87 3.88 8.64 -19.59
C LEU A 87 3.49 9.69 -18.55
N LEU A 88 2.50 9.35 -17.72
CA LEU A 88 2.20 10.11 -16.51
C LEU A 88 3.40 9.99 -15.56
N GLY A 89 4.05 11.12 -15.27
CA GLY A 89 5.22 11.15 -14.39
C GLY A 89 4.86 10.89 -12.93
N VAL A 90 5.66 10.08 -12.26
CA VAL A 90 5.48 9.67 -10.86
C VAL A 90 6.66 10.15 -10.03
N THR A 91 6.36 10.63 -8.83
CA THR A 91 7.35 10.89 -7.78
C THR A 91 7.36 9.71 -6.81
N ALA A 92 8.44 8.95 -6.76
CA ALA A 92 8.61 7.92 -5.74
C ALA A 92 9.06 8.54 -4.43
N ILE A 93 8.49 8.08 -3.32
CA ILE A 93 8.73 8.58 -1.98
C ILE A 93 9.22 7.42 -1.15
N ILE A 94 10.44 7.52 -0.66
CA ILE A 94 11.07 6.53 0.19
C ILE A 94 11.14 7.13 1.59
N ALA A 95 10.31 6.65 2.51
CA ALA A 95 10.37 7.07 3.91
C ALA A 95 11.36 6.17 4.68
N VAL A 96 12.37 6.77 5.32
CA VAL A 96 13.38 6.07 6.12
C VAL A 96 13.16 6.40 7.60
N THR A 97 12.77 5.42 8.40
CA THR A 97 12.19 5.67 9.75
C THR A 97 12.91 4.98 10.92
N LEU A 98 13.84 4.05 10.66
CA LEU A 98 14.43 3.20 11.70
C LEU A 98 15.72 3.77 12.32
N ARG A 99 16.08 3.24 13.51
CA ARG A 99 17.17 3.73 14.39
C ARG A 99 18.41 2.81 14.50
N LYS A 100 18.45 1.63 13.87
CA LYS A 100 19.59 0.70 13.97
C LYS A 100 20.16 0.14 12.65
N GLN A 101 21.48 0.32 12.54
CA GLN A 101 22.48 -0.23 11.59
C GLN A 101 22.64 0.46 10.22
N GLN A 102 23.55 1.44 10.25
CA GLN A 102 24.02 2.32 9.18
C GLN A 102 24.49 1.64 7.88
N GLN A 103 24.98 0.39 7.92
CA GLN A 103 25.52 -0.32 6.75
C GLN A 103 24.46 -1.15 5.99
N GLU A 104 23.49 -1.72 6.69
CA GLU A 104 22.44 -2.54 6.07
C GLU A 104 21.43 -1.65 5.31
N TRP A 105 21.21 -0.42 5.81
CA TRP A 105 20.27 0.55 5.22
C TRP A 105 20.68 1.11 3.88
N THR A 106 21.97 1.40 3.73
CA THR A 106 22.49 1.86 2.43
C THR A 106 22.27 0.81 1.36
N GLY A 107 22.33 -0.49 1.69
CA GLY A 107 22.04 -1.57 0.75
C GLY A 107 20.58 -1.53 0.29
N GLY A 108 19.63 -1.38 1.22
CA GLY A 108 18.21 -1.39 0.91
C GLY A 108 17.75 -0.20 0.07
N VAL A 109 18.16 1.00 0.47
CA VAL A 109 17.88 2.22 -0.30
C VAL A 109 18.55 2.14 -1.67
N GLN A 110 19.80 1.67 -1.78
CA GLN A 110 20.48 1.52 -3.07
C GLN A 110 19.77 0.50 -3.98
N LEU A 111 19.34 -0.64 -3.44
CA LEU A 111 18.60 -1.64 -4.21
C LEU A 111 17.28 -1.05 -4.73
N LEU A 112 16.55 -0.32 -3.89
CA LEU A 112 15.29 0.31 -4.25
C LEU A 112 15.50 1.41 -5.30
N LEU A 113 16.55 2.23 -5.16
CA LEU A 113 16.90 3.22 -6.18
C LEU A 113 17.25 2.57 -7.51
N ARG A 114 18.04 1.49 -7.51
CA ARG A 114 18.36 0.70 -8.72
C ARG A 114 17.12 0.10 -9.35
N PHE A 115 16.17 -0.37 -8.53
CA PHE A 115 14.89 -0.90 -9.00
C PHE A 115 14.05 0.20 -9.65
N LEU A 116 13.79 1.29 -8.94
CA LEU A 116 12.94 2.39 -9.38
C LEU A 116 13.47 3.11 -10.63
N ALA A 117 14.79 3.24 -10.76
CA ALA A 117 15.41 3.87 -11.93
C ALA A 117 15.13 3.14 -13.25
N LYS A 118 14.71 1.86 -13.21
CA LYS A 118 14.36 1.07 -14.41
C LYS A 118 12.96 1.37 -14.95
N TYR A 119 12.16 2.13 -14.22
CA TYR A 119 10.78 2.44 -14.59
C TYR A 119 10.69 3.85 -15.18
N PRO A 120 10.44 4.00 -16.48
CA PRO A 120 10.55 5.30 -17.16
C PRO A 120 9.47 6.29 -16.73
N PHE A 121 8.39 5.87 -16.06
CA PHE A 121 7.40 6.77 -15.47
C PHE A 121 7.84 7.33 -14.11
N VAL A 122 8.84 6.74 -13.44
CA VAL A 122 9.43 7.32 -12.23
C VAL A 122 10.36 8.45 -12.67
N LYS A 123 9.97 9.70 -12.38
CA LYS A 123 10.67 10.90 -12.86
C LYS A 123 11.36 11.66 -11.73
N GLU A 124 10.90 11.50 -10.50
CA GLU A 124 11.49 12.08 -9.30
C GLU A 124 11.49 11.02 -8.20
N ILE A 125 12.53 11.03 -7.36
CA ILE A 125 12.60 10.25 -6.14
C ILE A 125 12.89 11.21 -4.98
N ILE A 126 12.04 11.21 -3.97
CA ILE A 126 12.24 11.92 -2.72
C ILE A 126 12.53 10.89 -1.63
N ILE A 127 13.73 10.95 -1.06
CA ILE A 127 14.06 10.19 0.14
C ILE A 127 13.84 11.09 1.35
N TRP A 128 12.95 10.69 2.23
CA TRP A 128 12.74 11.33 3.51
C TRP A 128 13.52 10.58 4.60
N ASN A 129 14.63 11.16 5.04
CA ASN A 129 15.44 10.64 6.13
C ASN A 129 14.97 11.28 7.44
N ASP A 130 14.25 10.51 8.26
CA ASP A 130 13.58 11.03 9.47
C ASP A 130 14.51 11.09 10.69
N ASP A 131 14.26 12.05 11.60
CA ASP A 131 14.93 12.14 12.92
C ASP A 131 16.49 12.16 12.87
N VAL A 132 17.08 12.94 11.95
CA VAL A 132 18.54 12.95 11.73
C VAL A 132 19.34 13.47 12.93
N MET A 133 18.72 14.32 13.77
CA MET A 133 19.36 14.81 15.00
C MET A 133 19.55 13.70 16.04
N SER A 134 18.61 12.78 16.15
CA SER A 134 18.70 11.67 17.09
C SER A 134 19.49 10.50 16.52
N SER A 135 19.41 10.26 15.21
CA SER A 135 20.15 9.18 14.54
C SER A 135 21.62 9.54 14.27
N GLY A 136 21.94 10.84 14.17
CA GLY A 136 23.27 11.35 13.81
C GLY A 136 23.65 11.07 12.34
N TYR A 137 22.71 10.63 11.52
CA TYR A 137 22.96 10.20 10.15
C TYR A 137 22.29 11.15 9.14
N ASN A 138 23.11 11.92 8.44
CA ASN A 138 22.70 12.67 7.26
C ASN A 138 22.99 11.85 6.02
N MET A 139 21.96 11.66 5.21
CA MET A 139 22.09 10.97 3.94
C MET A 139 22.48 11.99 2.86
N ASP A 140 23.49 11.63 2.06
CA ASP A 140 23.98 12.45 0.95
C ASP A 140 23.42 11.92 -0.37
N GLY A 141 22.69 12.78 -1.08
CA GLY A 141 22.11 12.43 -2.39
C GLY A 141 23.16 12.22 -3.46
N GLU A 142 24.28 12.95 -3.42
CA GLU A 142 25.34 12.84 -4.43
C GLU A 142 26.08 11.50 -4.32
N ASP A 143 26.36 11.04 -3.09
CA ASP A 143 26.93 9.70 -2.85
C ASP A 143 25.98 8.61 -3.38
N LEU A 144 24.67 8.72 -3.14
CA LEU A 144 23.70 7.76 -3.64
C LEU A 144 23.60 7.74 -5.17
N LEU A 145 23.60 8.91 -5.80
CA LEU A 145 23.63 9.03 -7.27
C LEU A 145 24.90 8.43 -7.86
N SER A 146 26.06 8.66 -7.24
CA SER A 146 27.34 8.12 -7.72
C SER A 146 27.39 6.58 -7.72
N ARG A 147 26.59 5.94 -6.86
CA ARG A 147 26.51 4.47 -6.70
C ARG A 147 25.41 3.82 -7.54
N LEU A 148 24.52 4.63 -8.11
CA LEU A 148 23.64 4.20 -9.18
C LEU A 148 24.49 4.03 -10.44
N ASN A 149 25.16 2.88 -10.56
CA ASN A 149 25.85 2.50 -11.79
C ASN A 149 24.83 2.57 -12.94
N SER A 150 24.96 3.58 -13.79
CA SER A 150 24.22 3.71 -15.04
C SER A 150 24.69 2.62 -15.99
N THR A 151 24.18 1.40 -15.83
CA THR A 151 24.42 0.30 -16.78
C THR A 151 23.43 0.33 -17.95
N ASP A 152 22.41 1.19 -17.89
CA ASP A 152 21.37 1.26 -18.92
C ASP A 152 21.18 2.72 -19.40
N ASP A 153 21.95 3.12 -20.42
CA ASP A 153 21.95 4.45 -21.05
C ASP A 153 20.61 4.82 -21.73
N ARG A 154 19.59 3.97 -21.63
CA ARG A 154 18.34 4.08 -22.41
C ARG A 154 17.31 5.05 -21.81
N ALA A 155 17.46 5.46 -20.55
CA ALA A 155 16.54 6.40 -19.90
C ALA A 155 17.29 7.43 -19.04
N PRO A 156 16.85 8.70 -19.02
CA PRO A 156 17.42 9.68 -18.10
C PRO A 156 17.12 9.25 -16.66
N LEU A 157 18.14 9.34 -15.79
CA LEU A 157 17.98 9.07 -14.37
C LEU A 157 16.91 9.99 -13.75
N PRO A 158 16.11 9.49 -12.81
CA PRO A 158 15.14 10.31 -12.11
C PRO A 158 15.83 11.38 -11.26
N ILE A 159 15.12 12.48 -11.03
CA ILE A 159 15.61 13.55 -10.15
C ILE A 159 15.62 13.02 -8.72
N LEU A 160 16.79 12.89 -8.10
CA LEU A 160 16.92 12.49 -6.70
C LEU A 160 16.93 13.71 -5.78
N ARG A 161 16.11 13.68 -4.72
CA ARG A 161 16.09 14.66 -3.64
C ARG A 161 16.14 13.94 -2.30
N VAL A 162 17.06 14.33 -1.43
CA VAL A 162 17.15 13.81 -0.07
C VAL A 162 16.74 14.92 0.90
N ILE A 163 15.77 14.63 1.76
CA ILE A 163 15.30 15.53 2.83
C ILE A 163 15.72 14.92 4.16
N ASN A 164 16.70 15.55 4.80
CA ASN A 164 17.16 15.19 6.15
C ASN A 164 16.32 15.97 7.18
N SER A 165 15.31 15.33 7.77
CA SER A 165 14.40 15.96 8.72
C SER A 165 15.05 16.06 10.11
N PRO A 166 15.14 17.25 10.72
CA PRO A 166 15.78 17.43 12.03
C PRO A 166 15.00 16.78 13.18
N GLY A 167 13.72 16.46 12.98
CA GLY A 167 12.87 15.82 13.97
C GLY A 167 12.06 14.69 13.37
N ARG A 168 11.49 13.86 14.25
CA ARG A 168 10.68 12.70 13.85
C ARG A 168 9.30 13.15 13.34
N MET A 169 9.02 12.89 12.07
CA MET A 169 7.71 13.08 11.45
C MET A 169 6.93 11.78 11.28
N GLY A 170 7.58 10.62 11.35
CA GLY A 170 6.93 9.31 11.23
C GLY A 170 6.19 9.17 9.90
N GLU A 171 5.01 8.55 9.90
CA GLU A 171 4.20 8.27 8.70
C GLU A 171 3.73 9.55 7.96
N ILE A 172 3.64 10.69 8.66
CA ILE A 172 3.25 11.98 8.05
C ILE A 172 4.32 12.46 7.05
N SER A 173 5.57 12.02 7.21
CA SER A 173 6.67 12.37 6.31
C SER A 173 6.38 12.03 4.85
N GLY A 174 5.77 10.88 4.57
CA GLY A 174 5.43 10.45 3.22
C GLY A 174 4.41 11.40 2.56
N HIS A 175 3.41 11.84 3.32
CA HIS A 175 2.41 12.81 2.85
C HIS A 175 2.99 14.19 2.62
N MET A 176 3.90 14.62 3.50
CA MET A 176 4.63 15.88 3.34
C MET A 176 5.51 15.83 2.09
N ALA A 177 6.29 14.77 1.92
CA ALA A 177 7.12 14.55 0.73
C ALA A 177 6.27 14.56 -0.55
N CYS A 178 5.12 13.89 -0.56
CA CYS A 178 4.20 13.90 -1.69
C CYS A 178 3.67 15.31 -2.00
N SER A 179 3.32 16.10 -0.97
CA SER A 179 2.88 17.48 -1.17
C SER A 179 3.97 18.38 -1.79
N LEU A 180 5.25 18.04 -1.58
CA LEU A 180 6.42 18.73 -2.13
C LEU A 180 6.93 18.15 -3.47
N ALA A 181 6.28 17.11 -3.97
CA ALA A 181 6.62 16.46 -5.24
C ALA A 181 6.45 17.40 -6.43
N LYS A 182 7.27 17.23 -7.48
CA LYS A 182 7.14 17.96 -8.74
C LYS A 182 5.99 17.42 -9.58
N PHE A 183 5.77 16.11 -9.53
CA PHE A 183 4.71 15.46 -10.29
C PHE A 183 3.43 15.32 -9.45
N ASN A 184 2.29 15.20 -10.14
CA ASN A 184 0.97 15.12 -9.52
C ASN A 184 0.60 13.71 -9.03
N THR A 185 1.46 12.73 -9.25
CA THR A 185 1.28 11.34 -8.80
C THR A 185 2.46 10.94 -7.91
N CYS A 186 2.15 10.31 -6.77
CA CYS A 186 3.11 9.86 -5.78
C CYS A 186 3.08 8.35 -5.63
N TYR A 187 4.25 7.70 -5.65
CA TYR A 187 4.43 6.30 -5.27
C TYR A 187 5.04 6.23 -3.87
N HIS A 188 4.31 5.68 -2.90
CA HIS A 188 4.74 5.54 -1.52
C HIS A 188 5.41 4.18 -1.32
N THR A 189 6.63 4.19 -0.77
CA THR A 189 7.41 3.00 -0.45
C THR A 189 8.34 3.26 0.75
N ASP A 190 8.98 2.23 1.30
CA ASP A 190 10.00 2.32 2.35
C ASP A 190 11.27 1.53 1.98
N GLU A 191 12.32 1.66 2.78
CA GLU A 191 13.63 1.06 2.50
C GLU A 191 13.67 -0.48 2.54
N ASN A 192 12.64 -1.11 3.11
CA ASN A 192 12.60 -2.56 3.33
C ASN A 192 11.69 -3.28 2.33
N ILE A 193 10.82 -2.55 1.64
CA ILE A 193 9.83 -3.12 0.74
C ILE A 193 10.18 -2.80 -0.71
N VAL A 194 10.59 -3.83 -1.45
CA VAL A 194 10.73 -3.75 -2.91
C VAL A 194 9.49 -4.38 -3.54
N ASN A 195 8.56 -3.53 -3.96
CA ASN A 195 7.38 -3.98 -4.68
C ASN A 195 7.75 -4.29 -6.13
N LEU A 196 7.86 -5.57 -6.44
CA LEU A 196 8.31 -6.01 -7.75
C LEU A 196 7.26 -5.79 -8.86
N ASN A 197 6.00 -5.52 -8.52
CA ASN A 197 4.87 -5.43 -9.43
C ASN A 197 4.42 -3.98 -9.67
N LEU A 198 5.36 -3.15 -10.11
CA LEU A 198 5.15 -1.72 -10.24
C LEU A 198 4.49 -1.33 -11.57
N ASP A 199 4.69 -2.08 -12.65
CA ASP A 199 4.04 -1.81 -13.94
C ASP A 199 2.54 -2.15 -13.88
N THR A 200 2.14 -3.24 -13.24
CA THR A 200 0.71 -3.58 -13.05
C THR A 200 0.05 -2.56 -12.12
N LEU A 201 0.72 -2.14 -11.05
CA LEU A 201 0.23 -1.07 -10.17
C LEU A 201 0.01 0.23 -10.95
N TYR A 202 0.99 0.65 -11.74
CA TYR A 202 0.92 1.84 -12.58
C TYR A 202 -0.19 1.73 -13.63
N THR A 203 -0.32 0.57 -14.28
CA THR A 203 -1.38 0.31 -15.26
C THR A 203 -2.76 0.40 -14.62
N LYS A 204 -2.95 -0.20 -13.44
CA LYS A 204 -4.20 -0.10 -12.68
C LYS A 204 -4.50 1.35 -12.30
N TYR A 205 -3.49 2.12 -11.92
CA TYR A 205 -3.64 3.56 -11.66
C TYR A 205 -4.11 4.34 -12.89
N LEU A 206 -3.47 4.13 -14.05
CA LEU A 206 -3.87 4.77 -15.32
C LEU A 206 -5.29 4.42 -15.73
N GLU A 207 -5.71 3.17 -15.56
CA GLU A 207 -7.05 2.71 -15.92
C GLU A 207 -8.14 3.08 -14.92
N SER A 208 -7.75 3.52 -13.72
CA SER A 208 -8.64 4.05 -12.67
C SER A 208 -8.90 5.55 -12.79
N ASP A 209 -8.72 6.12 -13.98
CA ASP A 209 -8.79 7.56 -14.27
C ASP A 209 -7.75 8.42 -13.51
N SER A 210 -6.77 7.77 -12.87
CA SER A 210 -5.54 8.34 -12.31
C SER A 210 -5.74 9.63 -11.49
N GLU A 211 -5.28 10.76 -12.02
CA GLU A 211 -5.34 12.07 -11.37
C GLU A 211 -6.75 12.67 -11.41
N SER A 212 -7.51 12.44 -12.50
CA SER A 212 -8.84 12.99 -12.72
C SER A 212 -9.81 12.61 -11.61
N GLU A 213 -9.74 11.35 -11.18
CA GLU A 213 -10.56 10.82 -10.09
C GLU A 213 -9.87 10.82 -8.72
N ALA A 214 -8.61 11.27 -8.62
CA ALA A 214 -7.84 11.18 -7.37
C ALA A 214 -7.84 9.75 -6.82
N SER A 215 -7.49 8.80 -7.68
CA SER A 215 -7.47 7.41 -7.28
C SER A 215 -6.35 7.13 -6.28
N ILE A 216 -6.60 6.17 -5.40
CA ILE A 216 -5.59 5.53 -4.55
C ILE A 216 -5.55 4.09 -5.03
N VAL A 217 -4.40 3.64 -5.51
CA VAL A 217 -4.17 2.24 -5.89
C VAL A 217 -3.08 1.67 -5.00
N ASP A 218 -3.37 0.59 -4.31
CA ASP A 218 -2.56 0.07 -3.23
C ASP A 218 -2.34 -1.43 -3.40
N HIS A 219 -1.11 -1.90 -3.20
CA HIS A 219 -0.80 -3.33 -3.17
C HIS A 219 -1.14 -3.95 -1.83
N ALA A 220 -1.76 -5.12 -1.81
CA ALA A 220 -2.12 -5.81 -0.58
C ALA A 220 -1.88 -7.32 -0.71
N SER A 221 -1.52 -7.98 0.39
CA SER A 221 -1.64 -9.44 0.47
C SER A 221 -3.12 -9.85 0.40
N PRO A 222 -3.44 -11.13 0.10
CA PRO A 222 -4.82 -11.62 0.17
C PRO A 222 -5.49 -11.39 1.54
N GLU A 223 -4.74 -11.50 2.63
CA GLU A 223 -5.22 -11.29 4.00
C GLU A 223 -5.52 -9.81 4.26
N GLU A 224 -4.62 -8.94 3.81
CA GLU A 224 -4.78 -7.48 3.91
C GLU A 224 -5.95 -7.00 3.06
N TYR A 225 -6.07 -7.48 1.83
CA TYR A 225 -7.22 -7.20 0.97
C TYR A 225 -8.52 -7.54 1.68
N MET A 226 -8.62 -8.75 2.25
CA MET A 226 -9.82 -9.23 2.93
C MET A 226 -10.15 -8.37 4.16
N ALA A 227 -9.15 -8.10 4.99
CA ALA A 227 -9.33 -7.37 6.23
C ALA A 227 -9.66 -5.89 6.00
N GLU A 228 -8.96 -5.21 5.08
CA GLU A 228 -9.20 -3.80 4.78
C GLU A 228 -10.48 -3.60 3.98
N SER A 229 -10.83 -4.53 3.08
CA SER A 229 -12.06 -4.46 2.28
C SER A 229 -13.33 -4.61 3.13
N ALA A 230 -13.24 -5.27 4.29
CA ALA A 230 -14.33 -5.33 5.26
C ALA A 230 -14.71 -3.94 5.82
N TYR A 231 -13.83 -2.96 5.67
CA TYR A 231 -14.01 -1.58 6.12
C TYR A 231 -14.21 -0.60 4.96
N ASN A 232 -14.66 -1.08 3.80
CA ASN A 232 -15.13 -0.20 2.75
C ASN A 232 -16.53 0.32 3.09
N VAL A 233 -16.73 1.63 2.97
CA VAL A 233 -18.02 2.28 3.20
C VAL A 233 -18.51 2.95 1.94
N TRP A 234 -19.76 2.63 1.59
CA TRP A 234 -20.48 3.27 0.51
C TRP A 234 -21.84 3.71 1.04
N GLN A 235 -22.05 5.04 1.10
CA GLN A 235 -23.32 5.64 1.47
C GLN A 235 -23.67 6.74 0.45
N PRO A 236 -24.51 6.44 -0.56
CA PRO A 236 -24.80 7.36 -1.66
C PRO A 236 -25.50 8.64 -1.17
N ASP A 237 -26.38 8.53 -0.17
CA ASP A 237 -27.16 9.66 0.38
C ASP A 237 -26.26 10.77 0.97
N TYR A 238 -25.07 10.39 1.43
CA TYR A 238 -24.08 11.30 2.02
C TYR A 238 -22.87 11.53 1.10
N SER A 239 -22.92 11.05 -0.15
CA SER A 239 -21.79 11.12 -1.09
C SER A 239 -20.49 10.55 -0.50
N LEU A 240 -20.61 9.48 0.31
CA LEU A 240 -19.49 8.84 0.99
C LEU A 240 -19.11 7.56 0.23
N ASN A 241 -17.86 7.48 -0.20
CA ASN A 241 -17.28 6.31 -0.83
C ASN A 241 -15.82 6.20 -0.42
N THR A 242 -15.56 5.52 0.69
CA THR A 242 -14.24 5.47 1.31
C THR A 242 -13.85 4.05 1.74
N GLY A 243 -12.57 3.85 2.01
CA GLY A 243 -12.04 2.59 2.53
C GLY A 243 -10.73 2.82 3.25
N VAL A 244 -10.10 1.73 3.69
CA VAL A 244 -8.89 1.77 4.51
C VAL A 244 -7.66 1.36 3.70
N VAL A 245 -6.57 2.10 3.87
CA VAL A 245 -5.20 1.65 3.61
C VAL A 245 -4.45 1.71 4.93
N SER A 246 -4.00 0.55 5.41
CA SER A 246 -3.31 0.44 6.70
C SER A 246 -1.86 0.94 6.65
N GLN A 247 -1.19 0.80 5.51
CA GLN A 247 0.20 1.22 5.31
C GLN A 247 0.47 1.52 3.83
N LEU A 248 0.62 2.80 3.47
CA LEU A 248 0.92 3.20 2.09
C LEU A 248 2.34 2.80 1.66
N SER A 249 3.28 2.70 2.61
CA SER A 249 4.70 2.41 2.32
C SER A 249 4.96 1.00 1.79
N ARG A 250 3.96 0.11 1.76
CA ARG A 250 4.09 -1.20 1.11
C ARG A 250 4.07 -1.16 -0.41
N GLY A 251 3.75 0.00 -1.00
CA GLY A 251 3.65 0.20 -2.43
C GLY A 251 2.26 0.68 -2.82
N SER A 252 2.07 1.99 -2.79
CA SER A 252 0.81 2.63 -3.15
C SER A 252 1.04 3.80 -4.11
N LEU A 253 0.19 3.92 -5.14
CA LEU A 253 0.09 5.10 -6.00
C LEU A 253 -1.10 5.95 -5.55
N ALA A 254 -0.85 7.24 -5.29
CA ALA A 254 -1.88 8.19 -4.93
C ALA A 254 -1.68 9.53 -5.66
N ALA A 255 -2.78 10.22 -5.93
CA ALA A 255 -2.71 11.57 -6.47
C ALA A 255 -2.19 12.55 -5.40
N LYS A 256 -1.19 13.37 -5.76
CA LYS A 256 -0.56 14.40 -4.91
C LYS A 256 -1.57 15.33 -4.24
N ARG A 257 -2.66 15.65 -4.94
CA ARG A 257 -3.72 16.53 -4.40
C ARG A 257 -4.37 15.96 -3.14
N LEU A 258 -4.40 14.64 -2.98
CA LEU A 258 -4.89 14.01 -1.75
C LEU A 258 -3.97 14.29 -0.57
N SER A 259 -2.67 14.06 -0.70
CA SER A 259 -1.71 14.32 0.40
C SER A 259 -1.60 15.81 0.71
N THR A 260 -1.66 16.66 -0.31
CA THR A 260 -1.68 18.13 -0.14
C THR A 260 -2.89 18.56 0.68
N ARG A 261 -4.08 18.05 0.35
CA ARG A 261 -5.31 18.32 1.09
C ARG A 261 -5.25 17.78 2.51
N TYR A 262 -4.83 16.53 2.67
CA TYR A 262 -4.72 15.89 3.98
C TYR A 262 -3.83 16.73 4.91
N PHE A 263 -2.69 17.22 4.41
CA PHE A 263 -1.80 18.09 5.17
C PHE A 263 -2.43 19.46 5.50
N GLN A 264 -3.17 20.07 4.57
CA GLN A 264 -3.92 21.31 4.82
C GLN A 264 -5.02 21.12 5.89
N GLN A 265 -5.70 19.97 5.88
CA GLN A 265 -6.72 19.63 6.86
C GLN A 265 -6.10 19.41 8.25
N LEU A 266 -5.02 18.64 8.34
CA LEU A 266 -4.27 18.45 9.57
C LEU A 266 -3.84 19.80 10.16
N THR A 267 -3.21 20.66 9.36
CA THR A 267 -2.74 21.99 9.84
C THR A 267 -3.87 22.93 10.23
N THR A 268 -5.03 22.85 9.59
CA THR A 268 -6.22 23.64 9.95
C THR A 268 -6.83 23.14 11.26
N ALA A 269 -6.98 21.83 11.42
CA ALA A 269 -7.51 21.22 12.64
C ALA A 269 -6.65 21.54 13.87
N LEU A 270 -5.33 21.61 13.69
CA LEU A 270 -4.38 22.06 14.73
C LEU A 270 -4.54 23.53 15.12
N ARG A 271 -5.02 24.40 14.22
CA ARG A 271 -5.19 25.83 14.48
C ARG A 271 -6.52 26.17 15.16
N THR A 272 -7.57 25.40 14.89
CA THR A 272 -8.90 25.59 15.49
C THR A 272 -9.01 25.00 16.90
N SER A 273 -8.00 24.24 17.32
CA SER A 273 -7.87 23.64 18.64
C SER A 273 -7.27 24.67 19.61
N GLU A 274 -8.07 25.64 20.08
CA GLU A 274 -7.69 26.49 21.23
C GLU A 274 -7.68 25.71 22.56
N GLU A 275 -8.25 24.50 22.60
CA GLU A 275 -8.06 23.52 23.67
C GLU A 275 -7.12 22.40 23.22
N SER A 276 -6.16 22.09 24.07
CA SER A 276 -5.01 21.17 23.95
C SER A 276 -5.29 19.70 23.54
N ASP A 277 -6.48 19.36 23.06
CA ASP A 277 -6.98 17.98 23.08
C ASP A 277 -7.12 17.30 21.70
N LEU A 278 -6.84 17.96 20.59
CA LEU A 278 -6.99 17.30 19.28
C LEU A 278 -5.96 16.15 19.09
N TRP A 279 -4.72 16.36 19.53
CA TRP A 279 -3.69 15.31 19.60
C TRP A 279 -3.97 14.22 20.64
N LEU A 280 -4.89 14.47 21.59
CA LEU A 280 -5.32 13.51 22.62
C LEU A 280 -6.58 12.72 22.21
N ARG A 281 -7.38 13.25 21.26
CA ARG A 281 -8.57 12.59 20.72
C ARG A 281 -8.30 11.70 19.52
N ILE A 282 -7.22 11.95 18.77
CA ILE A 282 -6.72 10.98 17.79
C ILE A 282 -6.00 9.89 18.58
N PRO A 283 -6.47 8.63 18.59
CA PRO A 283 -5.75 7.59 19.27
C PRO A 283 -4.35 7.49 18.66
N ARG A 284 -3.30 7.65 19.50
CA ARG A 284 -1.90 7.48 19.08
C ARG A 284 -1.59 6.09 18.51
N SER A 285 -2.56 5.18 18.59
CA SER A 285 -2.54 3.81 18.07
C SER A 285 -3.04 3.69 16.62
N VAL A 286 -3.44 4.78 15.95
CA VAL A 286 -4.01 4.71 14.60
C VAL A 286 -3.04 5.28 13.60
N SER A 287 -2.72 4.48 12.57
CA SER A 287 -1.84 4.90 11.48
C SER A 287 -2.40 6.12 10.75
N ASN A 288 -1.53 7.07 10.43
CA ASN A 288 -1.87 8.26 9.63
C ASN A 288 -2.36 7.89 8.23
N ASP A 289 -1.98 6.71 7.72
CA ASP A 289 -2.41 6.23 6.40
C ASP A 289 -3.89 5.80 6.40
N ILE A 290 -4.38 5.27 7.54
CA ILE A 290 -5.81 4.99 7.73
C ILE A 290 -6.59 6.30 7.74
N GLN A 291 -6.10 7.33 8.44
CA GLN A 291 -6.74 8.64 8.45
C GLN A 291 -6.75 9.28 7.07
N PHE A 292 -5.61 9.26 6.37
CA PHE A 292 -5.48 9.75 5.00
C PHE A 292 -6.49 9.09 4.06
N SER A 293 -6.57 7.76 4.08
CA SER A 293 -7.47 7.01 3.19
C SER A 293 -8.93 7.31 3.49
N ILE A 294 -9.34 7.38 4.76
CA ILE A 294 -10.70 7.76 5.14
C ILE A 294 -11.03 9.21 4.73
N TRP A 295 -10.12 10.15 4.98
CA TRP A 295 -10.35 11.58 4.72
C TRP A 295 -10.30 11.94 3.24
N SER A 296 -9.70 11.09 2.42
CA SER A 296 -9.74 11.23 0.97
C SER A 296 -11.16 11.15 0.40
N ASN A 297 -12.08 10.48 1.12
CA ASN A 297 -13.40 10.07 0.62
C ASN A 297 -13.29 9.37 -0.75
N ARG A 298 -12.28 8.50 -0.87
CA ARG A 298 -12.02 7.69 -2.05
C ARG A 298 -11.76 6.27 -1.62
N ARG A 299 -12.60 5.36 -2.08
CA ARG A 299 -12.36 3.93 -1.92
C ARG A 299 -11.04 3.57 -2.63
N PRO A 300 -10.03 3.09 -1.89
CA PRO A 300 -8.79 2.62 -2.50
C PRO A 300 -9.06 1.40 -3.36
N LEU A 301 -8.45 1.35 -4.54
CA LEU A 301 -8.43 0.16 -5.38
C LEU A 301 -7.25 -0.71 -4.96
N LYS A 302 -7.48 -1.99 -4.72
CA LYS A 302 -6.47 -2.90 -4.17
C LYS A 302 -5.96 -3.83 -5.26
N LEU A 303 -4.65 -3.95 -5.40
CA LEU A 303 -4.03 -4.94 -6.26
C LEU A 303 -3.42 -6.02 -5.40
N ILE A 304 -3.90 -7.25 -5.53
CA ILE A 304 -3.35 -8.36 -4.74
C ILE A 304 -1.96 -8.70 -5.28
N THR A 305 -0.97 -8.68 -4.40
CA THR A 305 0.40 -9.09 -4.74
C THR A 305 0.45 -10.59 -5.05
N PRO A 306 1.28 -11.03 -6.00
CA PRO A 306 1.53 -12.45 -6.20
C PRO A 306 2.06 -13.08 -4.90
N VAL A 307 1.49 -14.22 -4.51
CA VAL A 307 1.90 -14.99 -3.32
C VAL A 307 2.37 -16.36 -3.75
N GLN A 308 3.42 -16.90 -3.12
CA GLN A 308 3.81 -18.29 -3.35
C GLN A 308 2.76 -19.19 -2.70
N SER A 309 2.38 -20.27 -3.39
CA SER A 309 1.32 -21.19 -2.95
C SER A 309 1.54 -21.74 -1.53
N SER A 310 2.80 -21.95 -1.15
CA SER A 310 3.23 -22.39 0.19
C SER A 310 2.97 -21.38 1.33
N LEU A 311 2.70 -20.11 0.98
CA LEU A 311 2.46 -19.02 1.93
C LEU A 311 0.97 -18.70 2.11
N ILE A 312 0.08 -19.30 1.30
CA ILE A 312 -1.36 -19.25 1.53
C ILE A 312 -1.69 -20.22 2.67
N ALA A 313 -1.41 -19.80 3.90
CA ALA A 313 -1.78 -20.57 5.08
C ALA A 313 -3.28 -20.45 5.38
N ASP A 314 -3.92 -21.54 5.80
CA ASP A 314 -5.33 -21.57 6.25
C ASP A 314 -5.61 -20.77 7.54
N SER A 315 -4.64 -20.01 8.05
CA SER A 315 -4.80 -19.22 9.27
C SER A 315 -5.38 -17.84 8.93
N PRO A 316 -6.47 -17.40 9.57
CA PRO A 316 -6.89 -16.00 9.48
C PRO A 316 -5.80 -15.15 10.13
N ALA A 317 -5.00 -14.46 9.32
CA ALA A 317 -4.13 -13.43 9.84
C ALA A 317 -5.02 -12.39 10.53
N LYS A 318 -4.98 -12.37 11.87
CA LYS A 318 -5.48 -11.23 12.63
C LYS A 318 -4.52 -10.09 12.34
N ILE A 319 -4.94 -9.16 11.50
CA ILE A 319 -4.25 -7.89 11.36
C ILE A 319 -4.48 -7.14 12.67
N ASN A 320 -3.47 -7.13 13.53
CA ASN A 320 -3.53 -6.50 14.85
C ASN A 320 -3.73 -4.97 14.78
N PHE A 321 -3.68 -4.36 13.59
CA PHE A 321 -3.78 -2.93 13.34
C PHE A 321 -5.21 -2.43 13.10
N LEU A 322 -6.20 -3.32 12.95
CA LEU A 322 -7.59 -2.95 12.69
C LEU A 322 -8.40 -3.22 13.96
N ASP A 323 -8.29 -2.33 14.95
CA ASP A 323 -9.14 -2.35 16.15
C ASP A 323 -10.60 -2.05 15.75
N PRO A 324 -11.53 -3.02 15.87
CA PRO A 324 -12.92 -2.81 15.49
C PRO A 324 -13.57 -1.64 16.24
N GLN A 325 -13.18 -1.41 17.51
CA GLN A 325 -13.73 -0.31 18.30
C GLN A 325 -13.30 1.05 17.78
N PHE A 326 -12.05 1.17 17.31
CA PHE A 326 -11.58 2.39 16.68
C PHE A 326 -12.33 2.64 15.37
N ILE A 327 -12.54 1.60 14.58
CA ILE A 327 -13.21 1.75 13.28
C ILE A 327 -14.67 2.15 13.49
N ASP A 328 -15.37 1.52 14.43
CA ASP A 328 -16.71 1.92 14.84
C ASP A 328 -16.73 3.37 15.35
N HIS A 329 -15.72 3.79 16.13
CA HIS A 329 -15.61 5.17 16.59
C HIS A 329 -15.30 6.16 15.46
N ALA A 330 -14.43 5.80 14.52
CA ALA A 330 -14.12 6.60 13.34
C ALA A 330 -15.38 6.78 12.49
N TYR A 331 -16.20 5.73 12.36
CA TYR A 331 -17.50 5.80 11.70
C TYR A 331 -18.51 6.63 12.48
N GLU A 332 -18.55 6.52 13.81
CA GLU A 332 -19.44 7.32 14.65
C GLU A 332 -19.08 8.81 14.56
N GLN A 333 -17.78 9.13 14.59
CA GLN A 333 -17.27 10.50 14.40
C GLN A 333 -17.51 11.00 12.98
N LEU A 334 -17.34 10.15 11.97
CA LEU A 334 -17.67 10.47 10.59
C LEU A 334 -19.15 10.82 10.46
N ASN A 335 -20.03 10.00 11.04
CA ASN A 335 -21.47 10.23 11.04
C ASN A 335 -21.85 11.52 11.79
N LYS A 336 -21.26 11.76 12.97
CA LYS A 336 -21.43 13.02 13.73
C LYS A 336 -20.91 14.23 12.96
N THR A 337 -19.79 14.11 12.26
CA THR A 337 -19.22 15.18 11.44
C THR A 337 -20.12 15.48 10.25
N ILE A 338 -20.63 14.46 9.56
CA ILE A 338 -21.62 14.58 8.47
C ILE A 338 -22.90 15.27 8.96
N GLN A 339 -23.37 14.94 10.18
CA GLN A 339 -24.59 15.53 10.76
C GLN A 339 -24.41 16.96 11.29
N SER A 340 -23.20 17.33 11.71
CA SER A 340 -22.91 18.63 12.35
C SER A 340 -22.29 19.67 11.42
N SER A 341 -21.74 19.25 10.27
CA SER A 341 -21.16 20.17 9.31
C SER A 341 -22.22 20.77 8.40
N ASP A 342 -22.45 22.07 8.51
CA ASP A 342 -23.10 22.84 7.45
C ASP A 342 -22.19 22.77 6.21
N PRO A 343 -22.65 22.19 5.09
CA PRO A 343 -21.85 22.02 3.88
C PRO A 343 -21.35 23.34 3.25
N PHE A 344 -21.75 24.49 3.80
CA PHE A 344 -21.35 25.83 3.36
C PHE A 344 -20.43 26.59 4.33
N LEU A 345 -20.21 26.13 5.57
CA LEU A 345 -19.44 26.88 6.59
C LEU A 345 -18.09 26.25 6.97
N VAL A 346 -17.83 25.01 6.55
CA VAL A 346 -16.52 24.35 6.72
C VAL A 346 -15.96 24.08 5.31
N PRO A 347 -14.70 24.43 4.99
CA PRO A 347 -14.03 23.89 3.80
C PRO A 347 -14.11 22.37 3.92
N SER A 348 -15.03 21.74 3.16
CA SER A 348 -15.61 20.46 3.58
C SER A 348 -14.52 19.45 3.94
N MET A 349 -14.57 18.89 5.15
CA MET A 349 -13.58 17.89 5.58
C MET A 349 -13.57 16.68 4.64
N PHE A 350 -14.67 16.45 3.93
CA PHE A 350 -14.80 15.42 2.91
C PHE A 350 -15.20 16.08 1.59
N PRO A 351 -14.49 15.87 0.46
CA PRO A 351 -14.99 16.33 -0.83
C PRO A 351 -16.38 15.74 -1.04
N ARG A 352 -17.32 16.54 -1.59
CA ARG A 352 -18.48 15.95 -2.26
C ARG A 352 -17.93 14.96 -3.28
N ALA A 353 -18.43 13.72 -3.27
CA ALA A 353 -18.04 12.72 -4.24
C ALA A 353 -18.02 13.37 -5.64
N LEU A 354 -16.93 13.16 -6.40
CA LEU A 354 -17.01 13.45 -7.82
C LEU A 354 -18.13 12.58 -8.40
N SER A 355 -18.79 13.10 -9.44
CA SER A 355 -19.93 12.45 -10.07
C SER A 355 -19.66 10.96 -10.31
N SER A 356 -20.68 10.13 -10.17
CA SER A 356 -20.69 8.69 -10.50
C SER A 356 -20.41 8.37 -11.98
N HIS A 357 -19.92 9.33 -12.76
CA HIS A 357 -19.51 9.15 -14.14
C HIS A 357 -18.22 8.32 -14.20
N HIS A 358 -18.44 7.01 -14.18
CA HIS A 358 -17.62 6.00 -14.85
C HIS A 358 -16.22 5.77 -14.27
N SER A 359 -16.13 5.23 -13.05
CA SER A 359 -15.01 4.34 -12.76
C SER A 359 -15.38 2.96 -13.28
N LYS A 360 -14.64 2.43 -14.28
CA LYS A 360 -14.73 1.01 -14.65
C LYS A 360 -14.68 0.19 -13.36
N PRO A 361 -15.52 -0.85 -13.20
CA PRO A 361 -15.53 -1.59 -11.95
C PRO A 361 -14.14 -2.19 -11.74
N GLU A 362 -13.68 -2.22 -10.49
CA GLU A 362 -12.35 -2.76 -10.13
C GLU A 362 -12.11 -4.16 -10.73
N SER A 363 -13.19 -4.94 -10.81
CA SER A 363 -13.27 -6.25 -11.45
C SER A 363 -12.82 -6.27 -12.91
N GLU A 364 -12.93 -5.17 -13.64
CA GLU A 364 -12.51 -5.03 -15.05
C GLU A 364 -11.13 -4.38 -15.22
N ILE A 365 -10.59 -3.75 -14.18
CA ILE A 365 -9.26 -3.12 -14.23
C ILE A 365 -8.17 -4.13 -13.86
N GLY A 366 -8.36 -4.85 -12.75
CA GLY A 366 -7.38 -5.84 -12.28
C GLY A 366 -7.50 -6.02 -10.78
N VAL A 367 -7.54 -7.26 -10.30
CA VAL A 367 -7.68 -7.60 -8.87
C VAL A 367 -6.44 -8.25 -8.29
N ALA A 368 -5.64 -8.95 -9.10
CA ALA A 368 -4.38 -9.56 -8.69
C ALA A 368 -3.34 -9.38 -9.79
N SER A 369 -2.08 -9.17 -9.42
CA SER A 369 -0.95 -9.08 -10.37
C SER A 369 -0.32 -10.45 -10.59
N ALA A 370 0.17 -10.70 -11.81
CA ALA A 370 1.06 -11.82 -12.11
C ALA A 370 2.49 -11.47 -11.64
N TYR A 371 3.36 -12.44 -11.36
CA TYR A 371 4.73 -12.21 -10.90
C TYR A 371 5.59 -11.45 -11.91
N ASP A 372 5.40 -11.68 -13.20
CA ASP A 372 6.15 -11.10 -14.32
C ASP A 372 5.88 -9.61 -14.54
N ASP A 373 4.89 -9.06 -13.82
CA ASP A 373 4.47 -7.67 -13.90
C ASP A 373 3.93 -7.27 -15.29
N ARG A 374 3.42 -8.23 -16.07
CA ARG A 374 2.90 -8.00 -17.43
C ARG A 374 1.40 -8.11 -17.54
N SER A 375 0.74 -8.73 -16.55
CA SER A 375 -0.69 -8.93 -16.58
C SER A 375 -1.32 -8.93 -15.19
N MET A 376 -2.64 -8.71 -15.18
CA MET A 376 -3.48 -8.72 -13.99
C MET A 376 -4.69 -9.61 -14.22
N LEU A 377 -5.08 -10.38 -13.21
CA LEU A 377 -6.36 -11.09 -13.18
C LEU A 377 -7.50 -10.06 -13.15
N ILE A 378 -8.52 -10.24 -13.98
CA ILE A 378 -9.79 -9.51 -13.92
C ILE A 378 -10.92 -10.49 -13.65
N THR A 379 -11.81 -10.15 -12.71
CA THR A 379 -12.99 -10.95 -12.40
C THR A 379 -13.98 -10.16 -11.55
N ASN A 380 -15.27 -10.38 -11.76
CA ASN A 380 -16.36 -9.88 -10.91
C ASN A 380 -16.90 -10.93 -9.94
N LEU A 381 -16.20 -12.06 -9.81
CA LEU A 381 -16.55 -13.12 -8.88
C LEU A 381 -16.30 -12.67 -7.44
N ASN A 382 -16.86 -13.38 -6.47
CA ASN A 382 -16.59 -13.09 -5.07
C ASN A 382 -15.12 -13.33 -4.73
N PHE A 383 -14.57 -12.47 -3.88
CA PHE A 383 -13.18 -12.57 -3.45
C PHE A 383 -12.88 -13.95 -2.87
N SER A 384 -11.78 -14.55 -3.36
CA SER A 384 -11.16 -15.72 -2.79
C SER A 384 -9.67 -15.45 -2.57
N ARG A 385 -9.12 -15.92 -1.45
CA ARG A 385 -7.68 -15.84 -1.18
C ARG A 385 -6.83 -16.56 -2.23
N GLN A 386 -7.46 -17.44 -3.01
CA GLN A 386 -6.82 -18.21 -4.07
C GLN A 386 -6.76 -17.50 -5.42
N TRP A 387 -7.31 -16.28 -5.56
CA TRP A 387 -7.22 -15.52 -6.82
C TRP A 387 -5.80 -15.42 -7.40
N PRO A 388 -4.73 -15.18 -6.62
CA PRO A 388 -3.38 -15.14 -7.15
C PRO A 388 -2.94 -16.46 -7.78
N LEU A 389 -3.46 -17.61 -7.32
CA LEU A 389 -3.15 -18.93 -7.87
C LEU A 389 -3.68 -19.13 -9.29
N ALA A 390 -4.57 -18.26 -9.78
CA ALA A 390 -5.03 -18.32 -11.15
C ALA A 390 -3.97 -17.81 -12.15
N ILE A 391 -2.94 -17.11 -11.67
CA ILE A 391 -1.97 -16.36 -12.48
C ILE A 391 -0.55 -16.41 -11.87
N ASP A 392 -0.20 -17.47 -11.14
CA ASP A 392 1.11 -17.65 -10.49
C ASP A 392 2.11 -18.47 -11.33
N GLY A 393 1.68 -18.97 -12.49
CA GLY A 393 2.45 -19.82 -13.38
C GLY A 393 2.65 -21.26 -12.88
N GLU A 394 2.00 -21.67 -11.79
CA GLU A 394 2.16 -23.00 -11.19
C GLU A 394 0.90 -23.87 -11.36
N LEU A 395 0.92 -24.79 -12.31
CA LEU A 395 -0.20 -25.71 -12.58
C LEU A 395 -0.61 -26.62 -11.41
N SER A 396 0.24 -26.79 -10.41
CA SER A 396 -0.09 -27.57 -9.21
C SER A 396 -1.11 -26.84 -8.30
N THR A 397 -1.25 -25.54 -8.50
CA THR A 397 -2.06 -24.62 -7.71
C THR A 397 -3.25 -24.18 -8.56
N CYS A 398 -4.39 -23.93 -7.91
CA CYS A 398 -5.58 -23.49 -8.62
C CYS A 398 -6.43 -22.63 -7.69
N TRP A 399 -7.09 -21.64 -8.27
CA TRP A 399 -8.31 -21.09 -7.69
C TRP A 399 -9.46 -22.08 -7.88
N LYS A 400 -9.87 -22.69 -6.76
CA LYS A 400 -10.94 -23.69 -6.67
C LYS A 400 -12.07 -23.13 -5.83
N ASP A 401 -13.03 -22.53 -6.50
CA ASP A 401 -14.38 -22.35 -5.99
C ASP A 401 -15.16 -21.80 -7.16
N LEU A 402 -16.40 -22.24 -7.36
CA LEU A 402 -17.51 -21.31 -7.25
C LEU A 402 -18.82 -22.09 -7.11
N PRO A 403 -19.71 -21.68 -6.21
CA PRO A 403 -21.12 -22.07 -6.26
C PRO A 403 -21.74 -21.68 -7.60
N ALA A 404 -22.98 -22.12 -7.85
CA ALA A 404 -23.71 -21.84 -9.09
C ALA A 404 -23.52 -20.38 -9.56
N LEU A 405 -22.88 -20.22 -10.73
CA LEU A 405 -22.53 -18.92 -11.26
C LEU A 405 -23.66 -18.34 -12.10
N GLU A 406 -23.92 -17.06 -11.89
CA GLU A 406 -24.95 -16.31 -12.60
C GLU A 406 -24.43 -15.71 -13.91
N HIS A 407 -25.37 -15.30 -14.76
CA HIS A 407 -25.08 -14.55 -15.97
C HIS A 407 -24.18 -13.32 -15.72
N GLY A 408 -23.30 -13.00 -16.65
CA GLY A 408 -22.39 -11.86 -16.53
C GLY A 408 -21.17 -12.11 -15.63
N SER A 409 -21.07 -13.26 -14.95
CA SER A 409 -19.85 -13.66 -14.25
C SER A 409 -18.70 -13.87 -15.24
N PHE A 410 -17.51 -13.33 -14.93
CA PHE A 410 -16.35 -13.45 -15.81
C PHE A 410 -15.03 -13.65 -15.07
N VAL A 411 -14.07 -14.22 -15.77
CA VAL A 411 -12.66 -14.27 -15.39
C VAL A 411 -11.78 -14.03 -16.62
N GLY A 412 -10.66 -13.34 -16.46
CA GLY A 412 -9.81 -13.02 -17.60
C GLY A 412 -8.52 -12.33 -17.18
N LEU A 413 -7.81 -11.77 -18.17
CA LEU A 413 -6.61 -10.99 -17.94
C LEU A 413 -6.72 -9.58 -18.52
N ASN A 414 -6.07 -8.64 -17.84
CA ASN A 414 -5.72 -7.32 -18.35
C ASN A 414 -4.20 -7.23 -18.49
N PHE A 415 -3.70 -6.89 -19.69
CA PHE A 415 -2.28 -6.80 -19.94
C PHE A 415 -1.74 -5.38 -19.72
N VAL A 416 -0.52 -5.25 -19.22
CA VAL A 416 0.17 -3.96 -19.09
C VAL A 416 0.38 -3.33 -20.47
N ARG A 417 1.00 -4.08 -21.39
CA ARG A 417 1.13 -3.72 -22.81
C ARG A 417 0.08 -4.44 -23.63
N ASN A 418 -0.33 -3.85 -24.75
CA ASN A 418 -1.18 -4.54 -25.71
C ASN A 418 -0.39 -5.72 -26.30
N VAL A 419 -1.01 -6.90 -26.33
CA VAL A 419 -0.37 -8.14 -26.77
C VAL A 419 -1.06 -8.65 -28.03
N GLN A 420 -0.26 -9.09 -28.99
CA GLN A 420 -0.76 -9.84 -30.14
C GLN A 420 -1.12 -11.24 -29.67
N VAL A 421 -2.39 -11.64 -29.70
CA VAL A 421 -2.83 -12.95 -29.21
C VAL A 421 -3.30 -13.80 -30.40
N ASN A 422 -2.51 -14.82 -30.74
CA ASN A 422 -2.83 -15.82 -31.75
C ASN A 422 -3.42 -17.08 -31.09
N GLN A 423 -2.99 -17.38 -29.88
CA GLN A 423 -3.49 -18.51 -29.12
C GLN A 423 -3.64 -18.15 -27.65
N LEU A 424 -4.80 -18.45 -27.08
CA LEU A 424 -5.06 -18.36 -25.65
C LEU A 424 -5.27 -19.77 -25.11
N THR A 425 -4.50 -20.16 -24.10
CA THR A 425 -4.69 -21.41 -23.38
C THR A 425 -5.12 -21.14 -21.96
N PHE A 426 -6.15 -21.84 -21.53
CA PHE A 426 -6.65 -21.86 -20.17
C PHE A 426 -6.49 -23.26 -19.57
N PHE A 427 -6.00 -23.33 -18.33
CA PHE A 427 -5.87 -24.59 -17.58
C PHE A 427 -6.85 -24.61 -16.42
N GLY A 428 -7.65 -25.67 -16.35
CA GLY A 428 -8.54 -25.88 -15.21
C GLY A 428 -9.76 -26.70 -15.55
N LYS A 429 -10.93 -26.26 -15.08
CA LYS A 429 -12.22 -26.94 -15.27
C LYS A 429 -13.31 -25.91 -15.56
N ILE A 430 -13.94 -26.04 -16.72
CA ILE A 430 -15.11 -25.25 -17.16
C ILE A 430 -16.08 -26.13 -17.94
N GLU A 431 -17.33 -25.68 -18.05
CA GLU A 431 -18.33 -26.19 -19.00
C GLU A 431 -18.30 -25.29 -20.25
N PRO A 432 -17.45 -25.56 -21.25
CA PRO A 432 -17.14 -24.60 -22.32
C PRO A 432 -18.37 -24.10 -23.08
N GLU A 433 -19.44 -24.90 -23.16
CA GLU A 433 -20.73 -24.50 -23.72
C GLU A 433 -21.39 -23.33 -22.99
N ASN A 434 -21.09 -23.13 -21.71
CA ASN A 434 -21.66 -22.09 -20.85
C ASN A 434 -20.81 -20.81 -20.81
N TRP A 435 -19.66 -20.78 -21.48
CA TRP A 435 -18.73 -19.66 -21.47
C TRP A 435 -18.48 -19.12 -22.87
N LYS A 436 -18.33 -17.80 -22.98
CA LYS A 436 -17.91 -17.13 -24.21
C LYS A 436 -16.59 -16.41 -23.99
N LEU A 437 -15.74 -16.40 -25.00
CA LEU A 437 -14.52 -15.61 -25.01
C LEU A 437 -14.83 -14.22 -25.57
N GLU A 438 -14.45 -13.19 -24.82
CA GLU A 438 -14.48 -11.80 -25.26
C GLU A 438 -13.08 -11.19 -25.20
N SER A 439 -12.77 -10.33 -26.16
CA SER A 439 -11.54 -9.54 -26.22
C SER A 439 -11.85 -8.05 -26.23
N LEU A 440 -10.94 -7.25 -25.69
CA LEU A 440 -10.97 -5.79 -25.77
C LEU A 440 -9.67 -5.33 -26.42
N SER A 441 -9.77 -4.80 -27.63
CA SER A 441 -8.64 -4.22 -28.37
C SER A 441 -8.17 -2.92 -27.71
N ALA A 442 -6.90 -2.58 -27.92
CA ALA A 442 -6.31 -1.35 -27.39
C ALA A 442 -7.04 -0.05 -27.74
N ASN A 443 -7.64 0.00 -28.94
CA ASN A 443 -8.28 1.19 -29.50
C ASN A 443 -9.81 1.18 -29.34
N ASP A 444 -10.37 0.06 -28.86
CA ASP A 444 -11.80 -0.12 -28.75
C ASP A 444 -12.23 0.04 -27.29
N GLN A 445 -13.36 0.69 -27.07
CA GLN A 445 -13.99 0.77 -25.75
C GLN A 445 -15.02 -0.34 -25.53
N LYS A 446 -15.20 -1.23 -26.52
CA LYS A 446 -16.25 -2.24 -26.54
C LYS A 446 -15.66 -3.64 -26.61
N TRP A 447 -16.18 -4.53 -25.76
CA TRP A 447 -15.87 -5.95 -25.80
C TRP A 447 -16.38 -6.59 -27.09
N ASN A 448 -15.52 -7.35 -27.75
CA ASN A 448 -15.81 -8.11 -28.97
C ASN A 448 -15.90 -9.59 -28.60
N THR A 449 -17.00 -10.25 -28.99
CA THR A 449 -17.15 -11.70 -28.79
C THR A 449 -16.37 -12.46 -29.86
N GLU A 450 -15.49 -13.35 -29.44
CA GLU A 450 -14.70 -14.20 -30.33
C GLU A 450 -15.52 -15.44 -30.74
N PRO A 451 -15.73 -15.72 -32.04
CA PRO A 451 -16.52 -16.85 -32.52
C PRO A 451 -15.72 -18.17 -32.48
N VAL A 452 -15.02 -18.44 -31.38
CA VAL A 452 -14.07 -19.56 -31.25
C VAL A 452 -14.52 -20.53 -30.17
N ASN A 453 -14.58 -21.81 -30.51
CA ASN A 453 -14.78 -22.89 -29.55
C ASN A 453 -13.42 -23.44 -29.12
N PRO A 454 -13.21 -23.72 -27.83
CA PRO A 454 -11.93 -24.25 -27.36
C PRO A 454 -11.73 -25.69 -27.82
N ARG A 455 -10.51 -26.02 -28.26
CA ARG A 455 -10.04 -27.40 -28.34
C ARG A 455 -9.72 -27.90 -26.94
N ILE A 456 -10.34 -29.01 -26.54
CA ILE A 456 -10.22 -29.58 -25.20
C ILE A 456 -9.21 -30.74 -25.23
N ILE A 457 -8.19 -30.66 -24.39
CA ILE A 457 -7.15 -31.68 -24.25
C ILE A 457 -7.12 -32.12 -22.79
N THR A 458 -7.45 -33.38 -22.52
CA THR A 458 -7.46 -33.98 -21.19
C THR A 458 -6.17 -34.77 -20.95
N HIS A 459 -5.32 -34.33 -20.02
CA HIS A 459 -4.11 -35.06 -19.61
C HIS A 459 -4.39 -36.05 -18.46
N GLN A 460 -3.56 -37.09 -18.32
CA GLN A 460 -3.73 -38.18 -17.35
C GLN A 460 -3.01 -37.98 -15.99
N GLU A 461 -2.17 -36.95 -15.83
CA GLU A 461 -1.49 -36.61 -14.55
C GLU A 461 -1.44 -35.09 -14.35
N PRO A 462 -1.36 -34.60 -13.09
CA PRO A 462 -2.49 -34.18 -12.25
C PRO A 462 -3.48 -33.21 -12.97
N PRO A 463 -4.73 -33.09 -12.50
CA PRO A 463 -5.93 -33.04 -13.34
C PRO A 463 -6.18 -31.66 -13.93
N LEU A 464 -5.52 -31.35 -15.04
CA LEU A 464 -5.78 -30.11 -15.76
C LEU A 464 -6.28 -30.41 -17.15
N THR A 465 -7.53 -30.03 -17.38
CA THR A 465 -8.04 -29.95 -18.74
C THR A 465 -7.48 -28.67 -19.35
N LYS A 466 -6.83 -28.83 -20.50
CA LYS A 466 -6.29 -27.72 -21.30
C LYS A 466 -7.35 -27.30 -22.31
N PHE A 467 -7.74 -26.03 -22.27
CA PHE A 467 -8.69 -25.42 -23.20
C PHE A 467 -7.93 -24.45 -24.10
N VAL A 468 -7.84 -24.75 -25.39
CA VAL A 468 -7.05 -23.97 -26.36
C VAL A 468 -7.99 -23.22 -27.30
N TYR A 469 -7.92 -21.89 -27.26
CA TYR A 469 -8.63 -20.99 -28.15
C TYR A 469 -7.66 -20.48 -29.22
N ASP A 470 -7.81 -20.95 -30.45
CA ASP A 470 -7.06 -20.43 -31.58
C ASP A 470 -7.75 -19.18 -32.11
N LEU A 471 -7.13 -18.04 -31.88
CA LEU A 471 -7.62 -16.76 -32.36
C LEU A 471 -7.02 -16.53 -33.74
N SER A 472 -7.85 -16.16 -34.71
CA SER A 472 -7.32 -15.67 -35.98
C SER A 472 -6.36 -14.53 -35.67
N ALA A 473 -5.16 -14.52 -36.25
CA ALA A 473 -4.19 -13.44 -36.08
C ALA A 473 -4.84 -12.11 -36.50
N SER A 474 -5.51 -11.45 -35.57
CA SER A 474 -6.16 -10.17 -35.81
C SER A 474 -5.03 -9.14 -35.92
N SER A 475 -5.11 -8.19 -36.84
CA SER A 475 -4.09 -7.15 -36.91
C SER A 475 -4.10 -6.22 -35.69
N THR A 476 -5.05 -6.38 -34.78
CA THR A 476 -5.32 -5.49 -33.66
C THR A 476 -4.84 -6.12 -32.35
N PRO A 477 -3.86 -5.50 -31.67
CA PRO A 477 -3.36 -6.03 -30.41
C PRO A 477 -4.43 -5.90 -29.31
N VAL A 478 -4.50 -6.93 -28.46
CA VAL A 478 -5.49 -7.10 -27.41
C VAL A 478 -4.96 -6.49 -26.11
N LYS A 479 -5.81 -5.72 -25.42
CA LYS A 479 -5.53 -5.17 -24.08
C LYS A 479 -6.08 -6.06 -22.98
N LYS A 480 -7.28 -6.62 -23.17
CA LYS A 480 -7.93 -7.52 -22.20
C LYS A 480 -8.62 -8.68 -22.90
N PHE A 481 -8.75 -9.79 -22.20
CA PHE A 481 -9.67 -10.85 -22.59
C PHE A 481 -10.40 -11.38 -21.36
N ARG A 482 -11.57 -11.95 -21.55
CA ARG A 482 -12.32 -12.64 -20.50
C ARG A 482 -13.14 -13.79 -21.03
N LEU A 483 -13.26 -14.83 -20.22
CA LEU A 483 -14.30 -15.83 -20.31
C LEU A 483 -15.49 -15.32 -19.51
N ILE A 484 -16.67 -15.21 -20.13
CA ILE A 484 -17.90 -14.69 -19.52
C ILE A 484 -19.08 -15.66 -19.70
N ILE A 485 -19.92 -15.78 -18.68
CA ILE A 485 -21.19 -16.50 -18.77
C ILE A 485 -22.21 -15.58 -19.48
N PRO A 486 -22.72 -15.96 -20.67
CA PRO A 486 -23.64 -15.12 -21.42
C PRO A 486 -25.01 -15.03 -20.74
N GLN A 487 -25.81 -14.02 -21.12
CA GLN A 487 -27.17 -13.86 -20.61
C GLN A 487 -28.02 -15.13 -20.79
N GLY A 488 -28.80 -15.45 -19.76
CA GLY A 488 -29.69 -16.62 -19.75
C GLY A 488 -29.01 -17.97 -19.51
N LYS A 489 -27.68 -17.99 -19.27
CA LYS A 489 -26.94 -19.19 -18.85
C LYS A 489 -26.48 -19.06 -17.40
N SER A 490 -26.23 -20.21 -16.79
CA SER A 490 -25.62 -20.37 -15.48
C SER A 490 -24.69 -21.57 -15.51
N SER A 491 -23.64 -21.58 -14.70
CA SER A 491 -22.79 -22.77 -14.56
C SER A 491 -22.96 -23.36 -13.15
N PRO A 492 -23.67 -24.49 -13.00
CA PRO A 492 -23.88 -25.11 -11.69
C PRO A 492 -22.60 -25.70 -11.08
N ASN A 493 -21.64 -26.04 -11.94
CA ASN A 493 -20.37 -26.65 -11.55
C ASN A 493 -19.22 -25.64 -11.34
N GLY A 494 -19.49 -24.35 -11.53
CA GLY A 494 -18.53 -23.27 -11.35
C GLY A 494 -17.37 -23.29 -12.36
N ILE A 495 -16.25 -22.68 -11.96
CA ILE A 495 -15.00 -22.64 -12.72
C ILE A 495 -13.83 -22.95 -11.79
N THR A 496 -12.81 -23.62 -12.31
CA THR A 496 -11.50 -23.76 -11.66
C THR A 496 -10.46 -23.20 -12.60
N VAL A 497 -9.60 -22.31 -12.10
CA VAL A 497 -8.53 -21.66 -12.88
C VAL A 497 -7.19 -21.97 -12.25
N CYS A 498 -6.28 -22.55 -13.03
CA CYS A 498 -4.96 -22.98 -12.57
C CYS A 498 -3.81 -22.33 -13.36
N GLY A 499 -4.13 -21.54 -14.39
CA GLY A 499 -3.13 -20.84 -15.16
C GLY A 499 -3.58 -20.49 -16.57
N TRP A 500 -2.78 -19.64 -17.20
CA TRP A 500 -3.00 -19.14 -18.54
C TRP A 500 -1.70 -19.18 -19.34
N MET A 501 -1.81 -19.44 -20.65
CA MET A 501 -0.72 -19.18 -21.59
C MET A 501 -1.21 -18.35 -22.76
N ILE A 502 -0.36 -17.45 -23.24
CA ILE A 502 -0.58 -16.57 -24.37
C ILE A 502 0.49 -16.88 -25.41
N ASN A 503 0.08 -17.32 -26.60
CA ASN A 503 1.01 -17.77 -27.67
C ASN A 503 2.06 -18.77 -27.19
N GLU A 504 1.64 -19.71 -26.32
CA GLU A 504 2.51 -20.70 -25.68
C GLU A 504 3.51 -20.15 -24.65
N ASP A 505 3.45 -18.86 -24.31
CA ASP A 505 4.18 -18.27 -23.19
C ASP A 505 3.31 -18.26 -21.93
N TRP A 506 3.90 -18.67 -20.80
CA TRP A 506 3.21 -18.63 -19.51
C TRP A 506 2.94 -17.21 -19.06
N VAL A 507 1.73 -17.01 -18.53
CA VAL A 507 1.44 -15.87 -17.66
C VAL A 507 1.92 -16.25 -16.27
N VAL A 508 3.01 -15.62 -15.82
CA VAL A 508 3.67 -15.93 -14.54
C VAL A 508 3.57 -14.73 -13.64
#